data_AF-A0A918TG91-F1
#
_entry.id   AF-A0A918TG91-F1
#
_cell.length_a   1.000
_cell.length_b   1.000
_cell.length_c   1.000
_cell.angle_alpha   90.00
_cell.angle_beta   90.00
_cell.angle_gamma   90.00
#
_symmetry.space_group_name_H-M   'P 1'
#
loop_
_entity.id
_entity.type
_entity.pdbx_description
1 polymer ?
#
loop_
_entity_poly.entity_id
_entity_poly.type
_entity_poly.pdbx_seq_one_letter_code
_entity_poly.pdbx_strand_id
1 'polypeptide(L)'
;MGVSVENAEELGRVAVLRTVPAAVRFLSLEPLLGPLTGLELDGMGWVIVGGESGPGHRPMEQDWVIQIRDACRAAGVPFFFKQPHRPGFGRPGRSARRTGLRTTRALCPCGSGTGGAPATSTTRNSGCSR
;
A
#
# COMPACT_ATOMS: atom_id res chain seq x y z
N MET A 1 -23.93 2.75 -15.42
CA MET A 1 -23.88 1.31 -15.07
C MET A 1 -22.45 0.94 -14.73
N GLY A 2 -22.23 0.02 -13.81
CA GLY A 2 -20.87 -0.41 -13.49
C GLY A 2 -20.84 -1.83 -12.95
N VAL A 3 -19.65 -2.42 -12.93
CA VAL A 3 -19.41 -3.78 -12.44
C VAL A 3 -18.22 -3.80 -11.49
N SER A 4 -18.29 -4.68 -10.50
CA SER A 4 -17.15 -5.00 -9.65
C SER A 4 -16.31 -6.11 -10.28
N VAL A 5 -14.99 -5.95 -10.20
CA VAL A 5 -14.00 -6.92 -10.69
C VAL A 5 -12.92 -7.04 -9.61
N GLU A 6 -12.93 -8.17 -8.91
CA GLU A 6 -12.06 -8.39 -7.76
C GLU A 6 -10.71 -8.99 -8.17
N ASN A 7 -10.69 -9.86 -9.18
CA ASN A 7 -9.50 -10.51 -9.71
C ASN A 7 -9.65 -10.88 -11.21
N ALA A 8 -8.69 -11.63 -11.75
CA ALA A 8 -8.62 -11.97 -13.16
C ALA A 8 -9.79 -12.86 -13.63
N GLU A 9 -10.37 -13.67 -12.74
CA GLU A 9 -11.49 -14.57 -13.05
C GLU A 9 -12.76 -13.77 -13.40
N GLU A 10 -12.90 -12.56 -12.88
CA GLU A 10 -14.07 -11.71 -13.13
C GLU A 10 -13.88 -10.73 -14.30
N LEU A 11 -12.74 -10.75 -15.00
CA LEU A 11 -12.50 -9.88 -16.17
C LEU A 11 -13.57 -10.05 -17.26
N GLY A 12 -14.18 -11.23 -17.37
CA GLY A 12 -15.31 -11.47 -18.28
C GLY A 12 -16.50 -10.53 -18.06
N ARG A 13 -16.69 -9.98 -16.85
CA ARG A 13 -17.75 -9.00 -16.55
C ARG A 13 -17.53 -7.68 -17.29
N VAL A 14 -16.27 -7.30 -17.54
CA VAL A 14 -15.93 -6.09 -18.30
C VAL A 14 -16.38 -6.23 -19.74
N ALA A 15 -16.13 -7.37 -20.37
CA ALA A 15 -16.59 -7.67 -21.73
C ALA A 15 -18.11 -7.58 -21.83
N VAL A 16 -18.85 -8.13 -20.85
CA VAL A 16 -20.31 -8.00 -20.81
C VAL A 16 -20.75 -6.55 -20.62
N LEU A 17 -20.12 -5.78 -19.72
CA LEU A 17 -20.47 -4.37 -19.49
C LEU A 17 -20.32 -3.52 -20.76
N ARG A 18 -19.35 -3.82 -21.62
CA ARG A 18 -19.14 -3.12 -22.90
C ARG A 18 -20.35 -3.26 -23.84
N THR A 19 -21.08 -4.37 -23.79
CA THR A 19 -22.26 -4.61 -24.66
C THR A 19 -23.54 -3.98 -24.12
N VAL A 20 -23.60 -3.68 -22.81
CA VAL A 20 -24.78 -3.07 -22.19
C VAL A 20 -24.95 -1.64 -22.67
N PRO A 21 -26.11 -1.22 -23.20
CA PRO A 21 -26.35 0.16 -23.60
C PRO A 21 -26.44 1.06 -22.36
N ALA A 22 -25.36 1.78 -22.06
CA ALA A 22 -25.30 2.72 -20.95
C ALA A 22 -24.58 3.99 -21.39
N ALA A 23 -25.11 5.16 -20.98
CA ALA A 23 -24.48 6.45 -21.24
C ALA A 23 -23.11 6.58 -20.55
N VAL A 24 -22.97 6.01 -19.35
CA VAL A 24 -21.70 5.95 -18.61
C VAL A 24 -21.51 4.54 -18.07
N ARG A 25 -20.32 3.99 -18.31
CA ARG A 25 -19.83 2.70 -17.78
C ARG A 25 -18.70 2.96 -16.79
N PHE A 26 -18.63 2.22 -15.69
CA PHE A 26 -17.54 2.34 -14.74
C PHE A 26 -17.12 1.00 -14.15
N LEU A 27 -15.86 0.93 -13.71
CA LEU A 27 -15.31 -0.26 -13.08
C LEU A 27 -14.98 0.00 -11.61
N SER A 28 -15.44 -0.92 -10.76
CA SER A 28 -15.11 -0.96 -9.35
C SER A 28 -14.14 -2.12 -9.10
N LEU A 29 -12.85 -1.81 -9.04
CA LEU A 29 -11.80 -2.79 -8.82
C LEU A 29 -11.56 -2.91 -7.31
N GLU A 30 -12.63 -3.26 -6.59
CA GLU A 30 -12.61 -3.44 -5.15
C GLU A 30 -13.47 -4.64 -4.67
N PRO A 31 -12.96 -5.42 -3.70
CA PRO A 31 -11.56 -5.39 -3.27
C PRO A 31 -10.62 -5.85 -4.38
N LEU A 32 -9.47 -5.19 -4.55
CA LEU A 32 -8.44 -5.63 -5.50
C LEU A 32 -7.66 -6.80 -4.89
N LEU A 33 -7.95 -8.01 -5.36
CA LEU A 33 -7.44 -9.27 -4.80
C LEU A 33 -6.29 -9.87 -5.62
N GLY A 34 -5.98 -9.30 -6.79
CA GLY A 34 -4.92 -9.79 -7.65
C GLY A 34 -4.61 -8.83 -8.81
N PRO A 35 -3.58 -9.12 -9.61
CA PRO A 35 -3.28 -8.36 -10.81
C PRO A 35 -4.39 -8.52 -11.85
N LEU A 36 -4.74 -7.42 -12.53
CA LEU A 36 -5.73 -7.40 -13.61
C LEU A 36 -5.04 -7.20 -14.95
N THR A 37 -4.13 -8.12 -15.29
CA THR A 37 -3.46 -8.12 -16.59
C THR A 37 -4.48 -8.32 -17.70
N GLY A 38 -4.49 -7.45 -18.71
CA GLY A 38 -5.47 -7.51 -19.80
C GLY A 38 -6.80 -6.79 -19.52
N LEU A 39 -6.84 -5.93 -18.50
CA LEU A 39 -8.00 -5.08 -18.25
C LEU A 39 -8.30 -4.17 -19.46
N GLU A 40 -9.45 -4.40 -20.11
CA GLU A 40 -9.90 -3.56 -21.23
C GLU A 40 -10.64 -2.32 -20.70
N LEU A 41 -10.14 -1.13 -21.07
CA LEU A 41 -10.68 0.16 -20.61
C LEU A 41 -11.52 0.89 -21.66
N ASP A 42 -11.63 0.33 -22.87
CA ASP A 42 -12.33 0.97 -23.99
C ASP A 42 -13.80 1.21 -23.66
N GLY A 43 -14.22 2.47 -23.75
CA GLY A 43 -15.59 2.90 -23.47
C GLY A 43 -15.94 2.94 -21.98
N MET A 44 -14.96 2.81 -21.08
CA MET A 44 -15.14 3.06 -19.66
C MET A 44 -15.02 4.55 -19.37
N GLY A 45 -15.99 5.08 -18.61
CA GLY A 45 -16.02 6.48 -18.21
C GLY A 45 -15.11 6.78 -17.02
N TRP A 46 -14.87 5.81 -16.13
CA TRP A 46 -13.92 5.91 -15.02
C TRP A 46 -13.68 4.56 -14.34
N VAL A 47 -12.60 4.49 -13.57
CA VAL A 47 -12.18 3.34 -12.77
C VAL A 47 -11.91 3.76 -11.33
N ILE A 48 -12.35 2.96 -10.37
CA ILE A 48 -11.97 3.10 -8.95
C ILE A 48 -11.27 1.83 -8.45
N VAL A 49 -10.21 1.99 -7.66
CA VAL A 49 -9.47 0.87 -7.03
C VAL A 49 -9.50 1.02 -5.51
N GLY A 50 -9.67 -0.11 -4.81
CA GLY A 50 -9.63 -0.15 -3.35
C GLY A 50 -9.31 -1.53 -2.78
N GLY A 51 -8.61 -1.54 -1.65
CA GLY A 51 -8.34 -2.75 -0.86
C GLY A 51 -9.43 -3.04 0.18
N GLU A 52 -9.38 -4.23 0.76
CA GLU A 52 -10.29 -4.66 1.82
C GLU A 52 -10.10 -3.87 3.12
N SER A 53 -11.17 -3.76 3.90
CA SER A 53 -11.16 -3.20 5.24
C SER A 53 -11.79 -4.15 6.23
N GLY A 54 -11.21 -4.30 7.42
CA GLY A 54 -11.79 -5.13 8.48
C GLY A 54 -10.77 -6.05 9.17
N PRO A 55 -11.18 -6.75 10.24
CA PRO A 55 -10.45 -7.91 10.72
C PRO A 55 -10.32 -8.94 9.58
N GLY A 56 -9.11 -9.48 9.37
CA GLY A 56 -8.88 -10.47 8.32
C GLY A 56 -8.85 -9.93 6.89
N HIS A 57 -8.63 -8.62 6.68
CA HIS A 57 -8.45 -8.06 5.34
C HIS A 57 -7.30 -8.76 4.60
N ARG A 58 -7.49 -9.04 3.31
CA ARG A 58 -6.44 -9.55 2.43
C ARG A 58 -5.52 -8.40 2.01
N PRO A 59 -4.19 -8.62 1.98
CA PRO A 59 -3.26 -7.62 1.48
C PRO A 59 -3.50 -7.38 -0.01
N MET A 60 -3.40 -6.10 -0.38
CA MET A 60 -3.42 -5.61 -1.75
C MET A 60 -2.04 -5.07 -2.08
N GLU A 61 -1.44 -5.54 -3.16
CA GLU A 61 -0.12 -5.10 -3.61
C GLU A 61 -0.17 -3.74 -4.30
N GLN A 62 0.80 -2.89 -3.98
CA GLN A 62 0.88 -1.53 -4.54
C GLN A 62 1.11 -1.55 -6.06
N ASP A 63 1.89 -2.52 -6.55
CA ASP A 63 2.22 -2.63 -7.96
C ASP A 63 0.99 -2.86 -8.84
N TRP A 64 -0.01 -3.60 -8.35
CA TRP A 64 -1.27 -3.80 -9.08
C TRP A 64 -2.01 -2.48 -9.28
N VAL A 65 -2.04 -1.64 -8.24
CA VAL A 65 -2.66 -0.30 -8.30
C VAL A 65 -1.92 0.60 -9.30
N ILE A 66 -0.58 0.57 -9.27
CA ILE A 66 0.26 1.35 -10.18
C ILE A 66 0.01 0.94 -11.63
N GLN A 67 0.00 -0.36 -11.91
CA GLN A 67 -0.27 -0.89 -13.26
C GLN A 67 -1.64 -0.45 -13.78
N ILE A 68 -2.68 -0.51 -12.95
CA ILE A 68 -4.03 -0.07 -13.33
C ILE A 68 -4.07 1.44 -13.57
N ARG A 69 -3.45 2.23 -12.69
CA ARG A 69 -3.36 3.69 -12.84
C ARG A 69 -2.69 4.06 -14.17
N ASP A 70 -1.58 3.41 -14.48
CA ASP A 70 -0.81 3.69 -15.69
C ASP A 70 -1.57 3.26 -16.95
N ALA A 71 -2.30 2.14 -16.91
CA ALA A 71 -3.22 1.73 -17.97
C ALA A 71 -4.37 2.76 -18.17
N CYS A 72 -4.98 3.24 -17.09
CA CYS A 72 -6.01 4.28 -17.15
C CYS A 72 -5.47 5.57 -17.76
N ARG A 73 -4.27 5.98 -17.35
CA ARG A 73 -3.60 7.17 -17.89
C ARG A 73 -3.32 7.02 -19.39
N ALA A 74 -2.85 5.85 -19.83
CA ALA A 74 -2.60 5.57 -21.23
C ALA A 74 -3.88 5.57 -22.08
N ALA A 75 -4.99 5.08 -21.52
CA ALA A 75 -6.30 5.06 -22.18
C ALA A 75 -7.09 6.38 -22.07
N GLY A 76 -6.59 7.38 -21.33
CA GLY A 76 -7.32 8.62 -21.07
C GLY A 76 -8.55 8.46 -20.18
N VAL A 77 -8.60 7.40 -19.36
CA VAL A 77 -9.73 7.10 -18.46
C VAL A 77 -9.43 7.66 -17.06
N PRO A 78 -10.36 8.42 -16.44
CA PRO A 78 -10.22 8.89 -15.06
C PRO A 78 -10.03 7.74 -14.07
N PHE A 79 -9.03 7.88 -13.21
CA PHE A 79 -8.67 6.90 -12.19
C PHE A 79 -8.87 7.48 -10.79
N PHE A 80 -9.55 6.72 -9.93
CA PHE A 80 -9.77 7.05 -8.53
C PHE A 80 -9.17 5.97 -7.63
N PHE A 81 -8.42 6.39 -6.62
CA PHE A 81 -7.92 5.49 -5.59
C PHE A 81 -8.67 5.74 -4.29
N LYS A 82 -9.39 4.73 -3.79
CA LYS A 82 -10.17 4.84 -2.57
C LYS A 82 -9.29 4.69 -1.34
N GLN A 83 -8.66 3.53 -1.17
CA GLN A 83 -7.88 3.17 0.01
C GLN A 83 -7.03 1.92 -0.23
N PRO A 84 -5.88 1.77 0.46
CA PRO A 84 -5.18 0.50 0.52
C PRO A 84 -5.97 -0.52 1.36
N HIS A 85 -5.47 -1.75 1.42
CA HIS A 85 -5.92 -2.70 2.41
C HIS A 85 -5.66 -2.16 3.82
N ARG A 86 -6.59 -2.35 4.76
CA ARG A 86 -6.45 -1.81 6.12
C ARG A 86 -7.16 -2.63 7.19
N PRO A 87 -6.58 -2.73 8.40
CA PRO A 87 -7.27 -3.33 9.52
C PRO A 87 -8.55 -2.55 9.84
N GLY A 88 -9.59 -3.28 10.24
CA GLY A 88 -10.84 -2.69 10.71
C GLY A 88 -10.59 -1.79 11.91
N PHE A 89 -11.41 -0.75 12.07
CA PHE A 89 -11.44 0.03 13.31
C PHE A 89 -11.99 -0.83 14.45
N GLY A 90 -11.16 -1.72 15.00
CA GLY A 90 -11.38 -2.24 16.33
C GLY A 90 -11.30 -1.06 17.29
N ARG A 91 -12.33 -0.85 18.11
CA ARG A 91 -12.18 0.03 19.28
C ARG A 91 -10.94 -0.48 20.02
N PRO A 92 -9.94 0.37 20.36
CA PRO A 92 -8.84 -0.10 21.18
C PRO A 92 -9.45 -0.74 22.43
N GLY A 93 -9.18 -2.04 22.61
CA GLY A 93 -9.63 -2.76 23.80
C GLY A 93 -9.18 -1.95 25.01
N ARG A 94 -10.14 -1.63 25.89
CA ARG A 94 -9.92 -0.82 27.10
C ARG A 94 -8.65 -1.32 27.78
N SER A 95 -7.59 -0.53 27.77
CA SER A 95 -6.28 -0.92 28.29
C SER A 95 -6.46 -1.53 29.67
N ALA A 96 -6.01 -2.78 29.85
CA ALA A 96 -5.91 -3.37 31.16
C ALA A 96 -5.12 -2.39 32.04
N ARG A 97 -5.79 -1.94 33.10
CA ARG A 97 -5.29 -0.95 34.04
C ARG A 97 -3.97 -1.48 34.60
N ARG A 98 -2.84 -0.89 34.19
CA ARG A 98 -1.52 -1.19 34.75
C ARG A 98 -1.45 -0.59 36.16
N THR A 99 -2.05 -1.25 37.14
CA THR A 99 -1.82 -0.95 38.56
C THR A 99 -0.54 -1.62 38.99
N GLY A 100 0.45 -0.82 39.39
CA GLY A 100 1.57 -1.32 40.18
C GLY A 100 2.94 -0.76 39.81
N LEU A 101 3.09 0.56 39.88
CA LEU A 101 4.40 1.15 40.15
C LEU A 101 4.83 0.70 41.57
N ARG A 102 5.92 -0.05 41.69
CA ARG A 102 6.77 0.01 42.88
C ARG A 102 8.17 0.39 42.42
N THR A 103 8.47 1.66 42.63
CA THR A 103 9.78 2.26 42.60
C THR A 103 10.65 1.57 43.64
N THR A 104 11.68 0.85 43.22
CA THR A 104 12.89 0.68 44.04
C THR A 104 14.05 1.35 43.32
N ARG A 105 14.54 2.39 43.99
CA ARG A 105 15.70 3.21 43.69
C ARG A 105 16.97 2.38 43.91
N ALA A 106 17.85 2.29 42.91
CA ALA A 106 19.26 1.91 43.07
C ALA A 106 20.04 2.47 41.87
N LEU A 107 20.63 3.67 42.02
CA LEU A 107 22.08 3.89 42.19
C LEU A 107 22.87 3.73 40.87
N CYS A 108 23.06 4.86 40.17
CA CYS A 108 24.16 5.02 39.22
C CYS A 108 25.48 5.20 39.99
N PRO A 109 26.52 4.40 39.74
CA PRO A 109 27.88 4.78 40.09
C PRO A 109 28.47 5.58 38.93
N CYS A 110 28.79 6.86 39.16
CA CYS A 110 29.80 7.54 38.35
C CYS A 110 31.17 6.96 38.72
N GLY A 111 31.98 6.64 37.71
CA GLY A 111 33.33 6.13 37.87
C GLY A 111 34.19 6.59 36.70
N SER A 112 35.01 7.59 36.98
CA SER A 112 35.99 8.28 36.14
C SER A 112 37.25 7.45 35.88
N GLY A 113 37.88 7.63 34.70
CA GLY A 113 39.24 7.16 34.37
C GLY A 113 39.47 7.12 32.85
N THR A 114 39.80 8.26 32.21
CA THR A 114 41.16 8.70 31.78
C THR A 114 41.88 7.79 30.77
N GLY A 115 42.16 8.35 29.58
CA GLY A 115 43.44 8.13 28.89
C GLY A 115 43.39 7.72 27.41
N GLY A 116 43.93 8.58 26.53
CA GLY A 116 44.72 8.14 25.37
C GLY A 116 44.15 8.36 23.97
N ALA A 117 44.42 9.53 23.38
CA ALA A 117 44.67 9.69 21.93
C ALA A 117 46.22 9.71 21.71
N PRO A 118 46.82 9.80 20.50
CA PRO A 118 46.22 10.02 19.17
C PRO A 118 46.90 9.26 17.98
N ALA A 119 46.45 9.61 16.76
CA ALA A 119 47.13 9.51 15.46
C ALA A 119 47.10 8.12 14.78
N THR A 120 46.96 7.97 13.45
CA THR A 120 47.40 8.79 12.33
C THR A 120 46.51 8.61 11.10
N SER A 121 46.37 9.68 10.33
CA SER A 121 45.96 9.73 8.93
C SER A 121 46.79 8.80 8.04
N THR A 122 46.16 8.17 7.05
CA THR A 122 46.83 7.77 5.81
C THR A 122 45.89 7.96 4.63
N THR A 123 46.28 8.92 3.81
CA THR A 123 45.87 9.18 2.43
C THR A 123 46.39 8.09 1.48
N ARG A 124 45.55 7.65 0.53
CA ARG A 124 45.83 7.47 -0.92
C ARG A 124 44.57 6.88 -1.59
N ASN A 125 43.94 7.55 -2.57
CA ASN A 125 44.26 7.59 -4.03
C ASN A 125 44.25 6.15 -4.61
N SER A 126 43.50 5.73 -5.64
CA SER A 126 43.15 6.25 -6.97
C SER A 126 42.11 5.25 -7.57
N GLY A 127 41.32 5.46 -8.63
CA GLY A 127 41.37 6.44 -9.69
C GLY A 127 40.23 6.26 -10.71
N CYS A 128 40.15 7.27 -11.57
CA CYS A 128 39.32 7.44 -12.75
C CYS A 128 39.73 6.50 -13.90
N SER A 129 38.77 6.04 -14.72
CA SER A 129 38.92 5.66 -16.14
C SER A 129 37.50 5.53 -16.73
N ARG A 130 37.06 6.53 -17.51
CA ARG A 130 37.01 6.61 -18.99
C ARG A 130 35.74 6.00 -19.57
#